data_AF-A0A1Q7ZUZ2-F1
#
_entry.id   AF-A0A1Q7ZUZ2-F1
#
_cell.length_a   1.000
_cell.length_b   1.000
_cell.length_c   1.000
_cell.angle_alpha   90.00
_cell.angle_beta   90.00
_cell.angle_gamma   90.00
#
_symmetry.space_group_name_H-M   'P 1'
#
loop_
_entity.id
_entity.type
_entity.pdbx_description
1 polymer ?
#
loop_
_entity_poly.entity_id
_entity_poly.type
_entity_poly.pdbx_seq_one_letter_code
_entity_poly.pdbx_strand_id
1 'polypeptide(L)'
;MLELKPASVSSSRSVTRTLRLDEDVEAGIVEMAEREQFSFNLLANRALRKLVEWEDKAGKFGFIQVPTSLVEKVFSILTDEEARELGREAGTNTIPEMVLFWFKKFSPENALKALEMVGSYGNAFRLQYTIDGETSTVVLKHDRGPRVSAFYAELFGSLFKPMGARVETHETDGQVVATIIRPLNGVAGEPRDAPLIPSFPGAKNGRGYKR
;
A
#
# COMPACT_ATOMS: atom_id res chain seq x y z
N MET A 1 26.42 16.18 -6.30
CA MET A 1 26.61 14.79 -5.86
C MET A 1 25.50 14.50 -4.88
N LEU A 2 24.46 13.74 -5.28
CA LEU A 2 23.33 13.41 -4.41
C LEU A 2 23.74 12.25 -3.50
N GLU A 3 23.81 12.51 -2.19
CA GLU A 3 24.02 11.49 -1.17
C GLU A 3 22.72 10.72 -0.94
N LEU A 4 22.69 9.45 -1.35
CA LEU A 4 21.64 8.50 -1.00
C LEU A 4 21.76 8.17 0.49
N LYS A 5 20.87 8.73 1.33
CA LYS A 5 20.77 8.30 2.73
C LYS A 5 20.32 6.83 2.78
N PRO A 6 21.08 5.93 3.42
CA PRO A 6 20.61 4.57 3.63
C PRO A 6 19.38 4.59 4.55
N ALA A 7 18.35 3.85 4.17
CA ALA A 7 17.17 3.63 5.00
C ALA A 7 17.61 3.09 6.38
N SER A 8 17.06 3.66 7.46
CA SER A 8 17.38 3.24 8.83
C SER A 8 16.96 1.79 9.04
N VAL A 9 17.93 0.86 9.06
CA VAL A 9 17.68 -0.54 9.40
C VAL A 9 17.41 -0.59 10.91
N SER A 10 16.15 -0.72 11.31
CA SER A 10 15.82 -1.00 12.72
C SER A 10 16.46 -2.34 13.08
N SER A 11 17.43 -2.35 13.99
CA SER A 11 18.09 -3.59 14.43
C SER A 11 17.12 -4.43 15.29
N SER A 12 16.28 -5.24 14.66
CA SER A 12 15.44 -6.18 15.40
C SER A 12 16.31 -7.33 15.92
N ARG A 13 16.32 -7.56 17.24
CA ARG A 13 16.98 -8.74 17.84
C ARG A 13 16.34 -10.02 17.30
N SER A 14 17.14 -10.93 16.76
CA SER A 14 16.68 -12.25 16.32
C SER A 14 16.39 -13.16 17.51
N VAL A 15 15.30 -13.92 17.44
CA VAL A 15 14.92 -14.92 18.45
C VAL A 15 14.78 -16.28 17.78
N THR A 16 15.41 -17.31 18.34
CA THR A 16 15.34 -18.68 17.82
C THR A 16 14.12 -19.41 18.35
N ARG A 17 13.42 -20.12 17.46
CA ARG A 17 12.31 -21.02 17.79
C ARG A 17 12.47 -22.32 16.99
N THR A 18 12.08 -23.44 17.59
CA THR A 18 12.07 -24.75 16.91
C THR A 18 10.66 -25.05 16.43
N LEU A 19 10.52 -25.42 15.16
CA LEU A 19 9.25 -25.76 14.51
C LEU A 19 9.41 -27.12 13.82
N ARG A 20 8.33 -27.90 13.73
CA ARG A 20 8.23 -29.07 12.84
C ARG A 20 7.49 -28.64 11.59
N LEU A 21 7.97 -29.05 10.43
CA LEU A 21 7.36 -28.78 9.14
C LEU A 21 6.93 -30.10 8.52
N ASP A 22 5.83 -30.08 7.78
CA ASP A 22 5.47 -31.19 6.91
C ASP A 22 6.54 -31.32 5.82
N GLU A 23 6.85 -32.56 5.44
CA GLU A 23 7.96 -32.88 4.54
C GLU A 23 7.80 -32.24 3.16
N ASP A 24 6.57 -32.18 2.64
CA ASP A 24 6.24 -31.55 1.35
C ASP A 24 6.41 -30.03 1.38
N VAL A 25 6.07 -29.38 2.50
CA VAL A 25 6.27 -27.94 2.70
C VAL A 25 7.76 -27.60 2.77
N GLU A 26 8.55 -28.41 3.49
CA GLU A 26 10.01 -28.26 3.54
C GLU A 26 10.62 -28.36 2.13
N ALA A 27 10.28 -29.42 1.40
CA ALA A 27 10.82 -29.68 0.07
C ALA A 27 10.49 -28.53 -0.89
N GLY A 28 9.27 -28.01 -0.84
CA GLY A 28 8.87 -26.85 -1.65
C GLY A 28 9.67 -25.59 -1.31
N ILE A 29 9.97 -25.33 -0.03
CA ILE A 29 10.79 -24.16 0.36
C ILE A 29 12.24 -24.34 -0.09
N VAL A 30 12.81 -25.55 0.01
CA VAL A 30 14.16 -25.84 -0.49
C VAL A 30 14.25 -25.61 -1.99
N GLU A 31 13.30 -26.13 -2.76
CA GLU A 31 13.26 -25.92 -4.22
C GLU A 31 13.19 -24.43 -4.56
N MET A 32 12.36 -23.65 -3.86
CA MET A 32 12.28 -22.20 -4.02
C MET A 32 13.61 -21.51 -3.66
N ALA A 33 14.24 -21.93 -2.56
CA ALA A 33 15.50 -21.37 -2.08
C ALA A 33 16.63 -21.58 -3.11
N GLU A 34 16.74 -22.78 -3.66
CA GLU A 34 17.71 -23.11 -4.72
C GLU A 34 17.45 -22.31 -6.00
N ARG A 35 16.19 -22.27 -6.45
CA ARG A 35 15.80 -21.54 -7.67
C ARG A 35 16.08 -20.05 -7.57
N GLU A 36 15.83 -19.44 -6.41
CA GLU A 36 16.00 -18.01 -6.18
C GLU A 36 17.39 -17.63 -5.60
N GLN A 37 18.27 -18.62 -5.38
CA GLN A 37 19.57 -18.44 -4.74
C GLN A 37 19.47 -17.75 -3.36
N PHE A 38 18.42 -18.08 -2.61
CA PHE A 38 18.19 -17.61 -1.25
C PHE A 38 18.40 -18.74 -0.25
N SER A 39 18.60 -18.41 1.03
CA SER A 39 18.60 -19.42 2.08
C SER A 39 17.16 -19.80 2.46
N PHE A 40 16.97 -21.04 2.89
CA PHE A 40 15.73 -21.50 3.50
C PHE A 40 15.25 -20.53 4.59
N ASN A 41 16.17 -20.14 5.48
CA ASN A 41 15.85 -19.24 6.59
C ASN A 41 15.36 -17.86 6.10
N LEU A 42 15.90 -17.34 5.01
CA LEU A 42 15.44 -16.08 4.43
C LEU A 42 13.99 -16.20 3.92
N LEU A 43 13.68 -17.26 3.18
CA LEU A 43 12.33 -17.50 2.68
C LEU A 43 11.33 -17.74 3.81
N ALA A 44 11.69 -18.55 4.80
CA ALA A 44 10.87 -18.81 5.98
C ALA A 44 10.58 -17.51 6.77
N ASN A 45 11.60 -16.68 7.01
CA ASN A 45 11.40 -15.39 7.67
C ASN A 45 10.54 -14.42 6.85
N ARG A 46 10.68 -14.39 5.52
CA ARG A 46 9.82 -13.59 4.63
C ARG A 46 8.36 -14.04 4.72
N ALA A 47 8.10 -15.35 4.69
CA ALA A 47 6.75 -15.90 4.82
C ALA A 47 6.13 -15.58 6.17
N LEU A 48 6.85 -15.82 7.28
CA LEU A 48 6.39 -15.49 8.62
C LEU A 48 6.16 -13.99 8.82
N ARG A 49 7.00 -13.15 8.22
CA ARG A 49 6.80 -11.70 8.22
C ARG A 49 5.53 -11.31 7.47
N LYS A 50 5.31 -11.87 6.27
CA LYS A 50 4.08 -11.64 5.48
C LYS A 50 2.84 -12.08 6.26
N LEU A 51 2.89 -13.22 6.97
CA LEU A 51 1.80 -13.70 7.80
C LEU A 51 1.37 -12.66 8.85
N VAL A 52 2.34 -12.09 9.58
CA VAL A 52 2.10 -11.13 10.67
C VAL A 52 1.77 -9.73 10.14
N GLU A 53 2.51 -9.26 9.13
CA GLU A 53 2.40 -7.90 8.65
C GLU A 53 1.21 -7.70 7.70
N TRP A 54 0.84 -8.74 6.94
CA TRP A 54 -0.19 -8.71 5.90
C TRP A 54 -1.32 -9.70 6.14
N GLU A 55 -1.09 -11.01 6.16
CA GLU A 55 -2.18 -11.99 6.01
C GLU A 55 -3.24 -11.92 7.13
N ASP A 56 -2.83 -11.81 8.40
CA ASP A 56 -3.77 -11.62 9.52
C ASP A 56 -4.65 -10.35 9.34
N LYS A 57 -4.09 -9.31 8.74
CA LYS A 57 -4.80 -8.04 8.56
C LYS A 57 -5.63 -8.02 7.28
N ALA A 58 -5.10 -8.55 6.19
CA ALA A 58 -5.73 -8.59 4.87
C ALA A 58 -6.98 -9.48 4.89
N GLY A 59 -6.95 -10.60 5.61
CA GLY A 59 -8.11 -11.46 5.82
C GLY A 59 -9.30 -10.74 6.49
N LYS A 60 -9.03 -9.73 7.32
CA LYS A 60 -10.07 -8.91 7.97
C LYS A 60 -10.65 -7.83 7.05
N PHE A 61 -9.97 -7.53 5.94
CA PHE A 61 -10.35 -6.49 4.97
C PHE A 61 -10.94 -7.04 3.67
N GLY A 62 -11.17 -8.36 3.58
CA GLY A 62 -11.77 -8.97 2.40
C GLY A 62 -10.88 -8.97 1.16
N PHE A 63 -9.54 -8.89 1.34
CA PHE A 63 -8.61 -9.00 0.23
C PHE A 63 -8.70 -10.38 -0.42
N ILE A 64 -8.84 -10.39 -1.74
CA ILE A 64 -8.78 -11.59 -2.58
C ILE A 64 -7.60 -11.51 -3.52
N GLN A 65 -7.07 -12.68 -3.91
CA GLN A 65 -6.09 -12.77 -4.98
C GLN A 65 -6.82 -12.90 -6.31
N VAL A 66 -6.44 -12.08 -7.28
CA VAL A 66 -6.96 -12.14 -8.65
C VAL A 66 -5.80 -12.15 -9.65
N PRO A 67 -5.92 -12.85 -10.79
CA PRO A 67 -4.92 -12.79 -11.85
C PRO A 67 -4.73 -11.36 -12.34
N THR A 68 -3.48 -10.93 -12.54
CA THR A 68 -3.18 -9.59 -13.06
C THR A 68 -3.84 -9.35 -14.41
N SER A 69 -3.88 -10.35 -15.29
CA SER A 69 -4.57 -10.27 -16.59
C SER A 69 -6.08 -10.03 -16.47
N LEU A 70 -6.72 -10.49 -15.39
CA LEU A 70 -8.13 -10.21 -15.14
C LEU A 70 -8.32 -8.74 -14.74
N VAL A 71 -7.43 -8.20 -13.90
CA VAL A 71 -7.44 -6.77 -13.53
C VAL A 71 -7.28 -5.91 -14.78
N GLU A 72 -6.30 -6.20 -15.63
CA GLU A 72 -6.10 -5.51 -16.91
C GLU A 72 -7.36 -5.57 -17.78
N LYS A 73 -8.01 -6.74 -17.88
CA LYS A 73 -9.23 -6.90 -18.65
C LYS A 73 -10.39 -6.08 -18.09
N VAL A 74 -10.55 -6.05 -16.77
CA VAL A 74 -11.57 -5.22 -16.11
C VAL A 74 -11.29 -3.74 -16.34
N PHE A 75 -10.04 -3.28 -16.22
CA PHE A 75 -9.73 -1.89 -16.55
C PHE A 75 -9.82 -1.61 -18.05
N SER A 76 -9.75 -2.62 -18.92
CA SER A 76 -9.91 -2.48 -20.38
C SER A 76 -11.32 -2.12 -20.83
N ILE A 77 -12.33 -2.46 -20.03
CA ILE A 77 -13.74 -2.22 -20.35
C ILE A 77 -14.24 -0.86 -19.83
N LEU A 78 -13.52 -0.25 -18.89
CA LEU A 78 -13.87 1.06 -18.36
C LEU A 78 -13.57 2.15 -19.41
N THR A 79 -14.30 3.24 -19.30
CA THR A 79 -13.87 4.54 -19.83
C THR A 79 -12.79 5.14 -18.92
N ASP A 80 -12.04 6.11 -19.44
CA ASP A 80 -11.04 6.82 -18.63
C ASP A 80 -11.67 7.49 -17.40
N GLU A 81 -12.86 8.06 -17.54
CA GLU A 81 -13.55 8.74 -16.43
C GLU A 81 -14.06 7.75 -15.37
N GLU A 82 -14.57 6.58 -15.76
CA GLU A 82 -14.96 5.54 -14.81
C GLU A 82 -13.76 5.02 -14.01
N ALA A 83 -12.61 4.86 -14.66
CA ALA A 83 -11.38 4.47 -13.96
C ALA A 83 -10.91 5.56 -12.98
N ARG A 84 -11.03 6.83 -13.37
CA ARG A 84 -10.74 7.99 -12.53
C ARG A 84 -11.68 8.08 -11.32
N GLU A 85 -12.98 7.90 -11.53
CA GLU A 85 -13.97 7.90 -10.44
C GLU A 85 -13.70 6.78 -9.44
N LEU A 86 -13.40 5.57 -9.92
CA LEU A 86 -12.99 4.46 -9.07
C LEU A 86 -11.74 4.80 -8.25
N GLY A 87 -10.78 5.52 -8.86
CA GLY A 87 -9.59 6.04 -8.19
C GLY A 87 -9.92 7.02 -7.08
N ARG A 88 -10.82 7.98 -7.35
CA ARG A 88 -11.29 8.95 -6.34
C ARG A 88 -12.01 8.27 -5.20
N GLU A 89 -12.87 7.30 -5.47
CA GLU A 89 -13.56 6.52 -4.45
C GLU A 89 -12.57 5.76 -3.56
N ALA A 90 -11.60 5.07 -4.18
CA ALA A 90 -10.56 4.36 -3.45
C ALA A 90 -9.71 5.30 -2.58
N GLY A 91 -9.33 6.47 -3.11
CA GLY A 91 -8.56 7.48 -2.38
C GLY A 91 -9.35 8.14 -1.24
N THR A 92 -10.66 8.33 -1.41
CA THR A 92 -11.51 9.00 -0.42
C THR A 92 -11.96 8.05 0.69
N ASN A 93 -12.21 6.77 0.37
CA ASN A 93 -12.86 5.82 1.26
C ASN A 93 -11.97 4.62 1.59
N THR A 94 -11.64 3.81 0.58
CA THR A 94 -11.01 2.49 0.79
C THR A 94 -9.64 2.59 1.47
N ILE A 95 -8.74 3.41 0.93
CA ILE A 95 -7.38 3.53 1.48
C ILE A 95 -7.39 4.21 2.86
N PRO A 96 -8.15 5.30 3.10
CA PRO A 96 -8.28 5.88 4.44
C PRO A 96 -8.81 4.91 5.50
N GLU A 97 -9.82 4.10 5.19
CA GLU A 97 -10.33 3.06 6.10
C GLU A 97 -9.25 2.03 6.46
N MET A 98 -8.48 1.58 5.47
CA MET A 98 -7.34 0.67 5.70
C MET A 98 -6.26 1.31 6.58
N VAL A 99 -5.90 2.57 6.31
CA VAL A 99 -4.90 3.33 7.09
C VAL A 99 -5.34 3.45 8.54
N LEU A 100 -6.58 3.85 8.79
CA LEU A 100 -7.14 3.96 10.13
C LEU A 100 -7.18 2.62 10.85
N PHE A 101 -7.50 1.53 10.14
CA PHE A 101 -7.49 0.22 10.76
C PHE A 101 -6.10 -0.25 11.16
N TRP A 102 -5.10 -0.14 10.26
CA TRP A 102 -3.74 -0.62 10.50
C TRP A 102 -2.93 0.26 11.45
N PHE A 103 -3.07 1.57 11.32
CA PHE A 103 -2.17 2.52 12.00
C PHE A 103 -2.89 3.39 13.04
N LYS A 104 -4.22 3.30 13.13
CA LYS A 104 -5.06 4.08 14.07
C LYS A 104 -4.98 5.60 13.90
N LYS A 105 -4.28 6.06 12.87
CA LYS A 105 -4.08 7.48 12.56
C LYS A 105 -3.95 7.66 11.05
N PHE A 106 -4.77 8.56 10.50
CA PHE A 106 -4.67 8.98 9.11
C PHE A 106 -3.66 10.12 9.00
N SER A 107 -2.55 9.87 8.33
CA SER A 107 -1.50 10.86 8.03
C SER A 107 -0.81 10.51 6.71
N PRO A 108 -0.09 11.46 6.07
CA PRO A 108 0.57 11.21 4.80
C PRO A 108 1.57 10.04 4.86
N GLU A 109 2.29 9.92 5.98
CA GLU A 109 3.29 8.87 6.20
C GLU A 109 2.62 7.50 6.31
N ASN A 110 1.52 7.40 7.07
CA ASN A 110 0.78 6.15 7.21
C ASN A 110 0.04 5.77 5.91
N ALA A 111 -0.41 6.76 5.13
CA ALA A 111 -1.00 6.53 3.82
C ALA A 111 0.02 5.94 2.82
N LEU A 112 1.23 6.52 2.74
CA LEU A 112 2.31 5.96 1.92
C LEU A 112 2.70 4.55 2.38
N LYS A 113 2.77 4.31 3.70
CA LYS A 113 3.06 3.00 4.25
C LYS A 113 1.97 1.96 3.94
N ALA A 114 0.69 2.35 3.95
CA ALA A 114 -0.40 1.48 3.53
C ALA A 114 -0.28 1.10 2.05
N LEU A 115 0.01 2.06 1.18
CA LEU A 115 0.24 1.81 -0.25
C LEU A 115 1.45 0.91 -0.48
N GLU A 116 2.54 1.11 0.27
CA GLU A 116 3.72 0.24 0.23
C GLU A 116 3.37 -1.20 0.62
N MET A 117 2.55 -1.40 1.66
CA MET A 117 2.09 -2.73 2.06
C MET A 117 1.23 -3.39 0.98
N VAL A 118 0.30 -2.64 0.36
CA VAL A 118 -0.54 -3.13 -0.75
C VAL A 118 0.32 -3.52 -1.96
N GLY A 119 1.33 -2.72 -2.30
CA GLY A 119 2.26 -3.04 -3.38
C GLY A 119 3.13 -4.26 -3.06
N SER A 120 3.76 -4.28 -1.89
CA SER A 120 4.79 -5.26 -1.52
C SER A 120 4.22 -6.63 -1.17
N TYR A 121 3.13 -6.67 -0.40
CA TYR A 121 2.52 -7.94 0.04
C TYR A 121 1.32 -8.35 -0.82
N GLY A 122 0.54 -7.37 -1.30
CA GLY A 122 -0.59 -7.61 -2.20
C GLY A 122 -0.18 -7.76 -3.66
N ASN A 123 1.08 -7.48 -4.02
CA ASN A 123 1.61 -7.55 -5.38
C ASN A 123 0.83 -6.70 -6.40
N ALA A 124 0.17 -5.63 -5.93
CA ALA A 124 -0.65 -4.78 -6.77
C ALA A 124 0.19 -3.88 -7.68
N PHE A 125 1.33 -3.41 -7.20
CA PHE A 125 2.25 -2.51 -7.92
C PHE A 125 3.60 -2.48 -7.20
N ARG A 126 4.61 -1.93 -7.87
CA ARG A 126 5.88 -1.55 -7.26
C ARG A 126 5.80 -0.08 -6.85
N LEU A 127 6.10 0.20 -5.59
CA LEU A 127 6.12 1.56 -5.06
C LEU A 127 7.55 1.94 -4.66
N GLN A 128 7.97 3.14 -5.03
CA GLN A 128 9.14 3.80 -4.47
C GLN A 128 8.74 5.23 -4.12
N TYR A 129 9.29 5.78 -3.05
CA TYR A 129 9.07 7.19 -2.73
C TYR A 129 10.28 7.81 -2.02
N THR A 130 10.46 9.10 -2.25
CA THR A 130 11.42 9.95 -1.55
C THR A 130 10.65 11.02 -0.78
N ILE A 131 11.19 11.43 0.36
CA ILE A 131 10.63 12.49 1.20
C ILE A 131 11.70 13.56 1.36
N ASP A 132 11.45 14.75 0.85
CA ASP A 132 12.34 15.92 0.95
C ASP A 132 11.56 17.11 1.55
N GLY A 133 11.75 17.32 2.85
CA GLY A 133 10.97 18.28 3.63
C GLY A 133 9.47 18.03 3.48
N GLU A 134 8.76 18.98 2.88
CA GLU A 134 7.31 18.92 2.68
C GLU A 134 6.89 18.26 1.38
N THR A 135 7.84 18.03 0.47
CA THR A 135 7.59 17.42 -0.83
C THR A 135 7.96 15.94 -0.79
N SER A 136 7.01 15.09 -1.17
CA SER A 136 7.26 13.67 -1.40
C SER A 136 7.11 13.37 -2.89
N THR A 137 8.06 12.65 -3.47
CA THR A 137 7.92 12.11 -4.83
C THR A 137 7.66 10.63 -4.73
N VAL A 138 6.58 10.16 -5.36
CA VAL A 138 6.15 8.76 -5.35
C VAL A 138 6.15 8.24 -6.78
N VAL A 139 6.75 7.07 -6.99
CA VAL A 139 6.73 6.35 -8.26
C VAL A 139 5.99 5.04 -8.05
N LEU A 140 4.82 4.92 -8.68
CA LEU A 140 3.98 3.73 -8.66
C LEU A 140 4.02 3.08 -10.04
N LYS A 141 4.70 1.93 -10.16
CA LYS A 141 4.81 1.15 -11.39
C LYS A 141 3.89 -0.07 -11.34
N HIS A 142 3.00 -0.19 -12.32
CA HIS A 142 2.00 -1.24 -12.40
C HIS A 142 1.96 -2.00 -13.74
N ASP A 143 2.41 -1.41 -14.86
CA ASP A 143 2.48 -2.04 -16.20
C ASP A 143 1.15 -2.62 -16.75
N ARG A 144 -0.01 -2.03 -16.40
CA ARG A 144 -1.36 -2.57 -16.70
C ARG A 144 -2.26 -1.66 -17.56
N GLY A 145 -1.67 -0.68 -18.24
CA GLY A 145 -2.36 0.18 -19.20
C GLY A 145 -2.89 1.50 -18.63
N PRO A 146 -3.24 2.45 -19.50
CA PRO A 146 -3.48 3.84 -19.14
C PRO A 146 -4.65 4.05 -18.16
N ARG A 147 -5.69 3.22 -18.22
CA ARG A 147 -6.82 3.32 -17.29
C ARG A 147 -6.47 2.94 -15.85
N VAL A 148 -5.50 2.02 -15.67
CA VAL A 148 -4.96 1.74 -14.34
C VAL A 148 -4.13 2.91 -13.83
N SER A 149 -3.39 3.60 -14.71
CA SER A 149 -2.71 4.85 -14.37
C SER A 149 -3.68 5.96 -13.96
N ALA A 150 -4.76 6.13 -14.71
CA ALA A 150 -5.80 7.12 -14.41
C ALA A 150 -6.44 6.87 -13.03
N PHE A 151 -6.70 5.60 -12.69
CA PHE A 151 -7.14 5.21 -11.35
C PHE A 151 -6.15 5.62 -10.26
N TYR A 152 -4.86 5.28 -10.41
CA TYR A 152 -3.88 5.59 -9.38
C TYR A 152 -3.60 7.09 -9.27
N ALA A 153 -3.67 7.84 -10.37
CA ALA A 153 -3.50 9.29 -10.35
C ALA A 153 -4.57 9.98 -9.50
N GLU A 154 -5.84 9.64 -9.73
CA GLU A 154 -6.95 10.16 -8.93
C GLU A 154 -6.96 9.65 -7.49
N LEU A 155 -6.53 8.39 -7.28
CA LEU A 155 -6.34 7.84 -5.94
C LEU A 155 -5.36 8.71 -5.14
N PHE A 156 -4.19 9.06 -5.70
CA PHE A 156 -3.24 9.93 -5.01
C PHE A 156 -3.85 11.30 -4.71
N GLY A 157 -4.50 11.94 -5.68
CA GLY A 157 -5.15 13.24 -5.50
C GLY A 157 -6.17 13.22 -4.35
N SER A 158 -7.12 12.29 -4.41
CA SER A 158 -8.20 12.17 -3.43
C SER A 158 -7.72 11.71 -2.06
N LEU A 159 -6.71 10.84 -2.00
CA LEU A 159 -6.17 10.34 -0.73
C LEU A 159 -5.50 11.44 0.08
N PHE A 160 -4.73 12.32 -0.56
CA PHE A 160 -3.93 13.32 0.16
C PHE A 160 -4.63 14.68 0.30
N LYS A 161 -5.69 14.94 -0.47
CA LYS A 161 -6.48 16.18 -0.39
C LYS A 161 -7.05 16.50 1.01
N PRO A 162 -7.63 15.57 1.79
CA PRO A 162 -8.13 15.86 3.13
C PRO A 162 -7.04 16.28 4.12
N MET A 163 -5.77 15.96 3.82
CA MET A 163 -4.61 16.33 4.63
C MET A 163 -4.02 17.69 4.23
N GLY A 164 -4.73 18.45 3.38
CA GLY A 164 -4.32 19.76 2.90
C GLY A 164 -3.15 19.74 1.91
N ALA A 165 -2.75 18.55 1.44
CA ALA A 165 -1.66 18.41 0.50
C ALA A 165 -2.11 18.70 -0.94
N ARG A 166 -1.24 19.33 -1.71
CA ARG A 166 -1.39 19.46 -3.16
C ARG A 166 -0.71 18.28 -3.83
N VAL A 167 -1.40 17.63 -4.77
CA VAL A 167 -0.85 16.50 -5.52
C VAL A 167 -0.80 16.85 -6.99
N GLU A 168 0.36 16.67 -7.60
CA GLU A 168 0.53 16.67 -9.05
C GLU A 168 0.88 15.26 -9.51
N THR A 169 0.27 14.80 -10.59
CA THR A 169 0.51 13.47 -11.14
C THR A 169 0.98 13.56 -12.58
N HIS A 170 1.89 12.67 -12.95
CA HIS A 170 2.29 12.42 -14.32
C HIS A 170 2.06 10.95 -14.63
N GLU A 171 1.27 10.69 -15.67
CA GLU A 171 0.82 9.35 -16.05
C GLU A 171 1.58 8.85 -17.30
N THR A 172 1.84 7.55 -17.34
CA THR A 172 2.21 6.78 -18.53
C THR A 172 1.35 5.51 -18.54
N ASP A 173 1.39 4.69 -19.58
CA ASP A 173 0.57 3.46 -19.62
C ASP A 173 0.88 2.47 -18.49
N GLY A 174 2.10 2.48 -17.94
CA GLY A 174 2.53 1.51 -16.93
C GLY A 174 2.88 2.10 -15.57
N GLN A 175 2.82 3.41 -15.41
CA GLN A 175 3.35 4.08 -14.22
C GLN A 175 2.67 5.42 -13.96
N VAL A 176 2.53 5.76 -12.67
CA VAL A 176 2.16 7.08 -12.17
C VAL A 176 3.30 7.62 -11.32
N VAL A 177 3.71 8.86 -11.59
CA VAL A 177 4.58 9.63 -10.70
C VAL A 177 3.72 10.69 -10.01
N ALA A 178 3.71 10.71 -8.68
CA ALA A 178 2.96 11.68 -7.89
C ALA A 178 3.91 12.53 -7.05
N THR A 179 3.79 13.85 -7.19
CA THR A 179 4.47 14.83 -6.34
C THR A 179 3.45 15.34 -5.33
N ILE A 180 3.67 15.02 -4.05
CA ILE A 180 2.78 15.37 -2.94
C ILE A 180 3.45 16.48 -2.14
N ILE A 181 2.87 17.67 -2.14
CA ILE A 181 3.35 18.84 -1.43
C ILE A 181 2.45 19.06 -0.22
N ARG A 182 3.00 18.80 0.98
CA ARG A 182 2.30 19.01 2.25
C ARG A 182 2.26 20.51 2.59
N PRO A 183 1.25 20.98 3.34
CA PRO A 183 1.21 22.36 3.80
C PRO A 183 2.36 22.63 4.78
N LEU A 184 2.95 23.83 4.69
CA LEU A 184 3.94 24.33 5.66
C LEU A 184 3.34 24.32 7.07
N ASN A 185 3.86 23.45 7.94
CA ASN A 185 3.55 23.56 9.36
C ASN A 185 4.35 24.72 9.93
N GLY A 186 3.72 25.91 10.01
CA GLY A 186 4.24 27.00 10.83
C GLY A 186 4.39 26.55 12.29
N VAL A 187 5.59 26.72 12.84
CA VAL A 187 6.02 26.82 14.25
C VAL A 187 5.08 26.22 15.32
N ALA A 188 5.64 25.30 16.12
CA ALA A 188 5.18 24.81 17.43
C ALA A 188 3.97 25.56 18.05
N GLY A 189 2.81 24.91 18.03
CA GLY A 189 1.59 25.41 18.67
C GLY A 189 0.45 24.39 18.55
N GLU A 190 0.42 23.46 19.50
CA GLU A 190 -0.65 22.51 19.84
C GLU A 190 -1.15 21.52 18.75
N PRO A 191 -1.42 20.25 19.12
CA PRO A 191 -2.10 19.32 18.25
C PRO A 191 -3.53 19.82 18.07
N ARG A 192 -3.84 20.41 16.92
CA ARG A 192 -5.23 20.50 16.49
C ARG A 192 -5.70 19.06 16.33
N ASP A 193 -6.60 18.63 17.22
CA ASP A 193 -7.38 17.42 17.07
C ASP A 193 -8.01 17.46 15.67
N ALA A 194 -7.36 16.79 14.72
CA ALA A 194 -7.98 16.46 13.46
C ALA A 194 -9.24 15.68 13.84
N PRO A 195 -10.42 16.03 13.29
CA PRO A 195 -11.64 15.37 13.67
C PRO A 195 -11.45 13.87 13.54
N LEU A 196 -11.59 13.17 14.67
CA LEU A 196 -11.72 11.73 14.72
C LEU A 196 -12.92 11.40 13.83
N ILE A 197 -12.63 10.86 12.64
CA ILE A 197 -13.58 10.30 11.67
C ILE A 197 -14.21 11.39 10.77
N PRO A 198 -13.84 11.45 9.47
CA PRO A 198 -14.75 11.98 8.46
C PRO A 198 -16.02 11.11 8.49
N SER A 199 -17.19 11.72 8.62
CA SER A 199 -18.46 11.01 8.49
C SER A 199 -18.58 10.46 7.06
N PHE A 200 -18.35 9.16 6.87
CA PHE A 200 -18.52 8.49 5.58
C PHE A 200 -20.01 8.20 5.33
N PRO A 201 -20.65 8.79 4.30
CA PRO A 201 -21.97 8.38 3.87
C PRO A 201 -21.81 7.05 3.11
N GLY A 202 -22.04 5.91 3.77
CA GLY A 202 -21.98 4.62 3.08
C GLY A 202 -21.65 3.39 3.92
N ALA A 203 -21.28 3.55 5.20
CA ALA A 203 -21.10 2.43 6.12
C ALA A 203 -22.43 1.73 6.40
N LYS A 204 -22.91 0.92 5.45
CA LYS A 204 -24.00 -0.02 5.69
C LYS A 204 -23.47 -1.04 6.70
N ASN A 205 -23.98 -0.91 7.91
CA ASN A 205 -23.86 -1.84 9.04
C ASN A 205 -23.49 -3.25 8.59
N GLY A 206 -22.33 -3.71 9.05
CA GLY A 206 -21.84 -5.06 8.82
C GLY A 206 -22.93 -6.08 9.12
N ARG A 207 -23.33 -6.83 8.10
CA ARG A 207 -23.98 -8.12 8.33
C ARG A 207 -22.91 -9.02 8.94
N GLY A 208 -23.08 -9.32 10.21
CA GLY A 208 -22.24 -10.27 10.93
C GLY A 208 -22.18 -11.58 10.17
N TYR A 209 -20.96 -12.01 9.82
CA TYR A 209 -20.69 -13.39 9.54
C TYR A 209 -20.87 -14.17 10.84
N LYS A 210 -21.98 -14.91 10.95
CA LYS A 210 -22.12 -15.95 11.96
C LYS A 210 -21.18 -17.10 11.58
N ARG A 211 -20.49 -17.60 12.60
CA ARG A 211 -19.57 -18.73 12.58
C ARG A 211 -20.23 -20.00 12.06
#